data_AF-A0A136KM72-F1
#
_entry.id   AF-A0A136KM72-F1
#
_cell.length_a   1.000
_cell.length_b   1.000
_cell.length_c   1.000
_cell.angle_alpha   90.00
_cell.angle_beta   90.00
_cell.angle_gamma   90.00
#
_symmetry.space_group_name_H-M   'P 1'
#
loop_
_entity.id
_entity.type
_entity.pdbx_description
1 polymer ?
#
loop_
_entity_poly.entity_id
_entity_poly.type
_entity_poly.pdbx_seq_one_letter_code
_entity_poly.pdbx_strand_id
1 'polypeptide(L)'
;MQDPSTEELIELASSFHLEVDLLLDGIDPYEVPRLEVVGKNTYIFTRFPQELKDQTITMPVLFVVSERFIATICIGDAPFLEVFSKNEKNHLLQHKQTKPFLNFYSK
;
A
#
# COMPACT_ATOMS: atom_id res chain seq x y z
N MET A 1 -0.90 0.70 -3.58
CA MET A 1 -1.52 -0.59 -3.95
C MET A 1 -2.89 -0.61 -3.32
N GLN A 2 -3.92 -0.88 -4.13
CA GLN A 2 -5.30 -1.01 -3.68
C GLN A 2 -5.68 -2.49 -3.79
N ASP A 3 -6.29 -3.02 -2.73
CA ASP A 3 -6.74 -4.42 -2.62
C ASP A 3 -5.67 -5.46 -2.99
N PRO A 4 -4.46 -5.40 -2.37
CA PRO A 4 -3.39 -6.34 -2.69
C PRO A 4 -3.70 -7.74 -2.15
N SER A 5 -3.26 -8.78 -2.87
CA SER A 5 -3.27 -10.13 -2.30
C SER A 5 -2.13 -10.33 -1.30
N THR A 6 -2.27 -11.32 -0.43
CA THR A 6 -1.21 -11.73 0.51
C THR A 6 0.11 -12.02 -0.20
N GLU A 7 0.07 -12.68 -1.36
CA GLU A 7 1.26 -12.98 -2.16
C GLU A 7 1.93 -11.71 -2.68
N GLU A 8 1.15 -10.72 -3.12
CA GLU A 8 1.68 -9.42 -3.58
C GLU A 8 2.35 -8.66 -2.42
N LEU A 9 1.81 -8.75 -1.21
CA LEU A 9 2.43 -8.17 -0.02
C LEU A 9 3.73 -8.88 0.38
N ILE A 10 3.79 -10.21 0.27
CA ILE A 10 5.01 -10.99 0.50
C ILE A 10 6.08 -10.62 -0.53
N GLU A 11 5.71 -10.51 -1.81
CA GLU A 11 6.64 -10.09 -2.87
C GLU A 11 7.15 -8.66 -2.66
N LEU A 12 6.26 -7.74 -2.27
CA LEU A 12 6.62 -6.37 -1.92
C LEU A 12 7.58 -6.32 -0.73
N ALA A 13 7.28 -7.06 0.34
CA ALA A 13 8.12 -7.16 1.51
C ALA A 13 9.53 -7.64 1.17
N SER A 14 9.62 -8.70 0.37
CA SER A 14 10.90 -9.26 -0.09
C SER A 14 11.67 -8.27 -0.98
N SER A 15 10.99 -7.63 -1.95
CA SER A 15 11.63 -6.75 -2.93
C SER A 15 12.14 -5.44 -2.32
N PHE A 16 11.44 -4.93 -1.30
CA PHE A 16 11.71 -3.63 -0.69
C PHE A 16 12.25 -3.72 0.75
N HIS A 17 12.53 -4.93 1.24
CA HIS A 17 13.05 -5.18 2.59
C HIS A 17 12.14 -4.56 3.67
N LEU A 18 10.85 -4.88 3.60
CA LEU A 18 9.83 -4.45 4.56
C LEU A 18 9.40 -5.63 5.44
N GLU A 19 8.91 -5.33 6.64
CA GLU A 19 8.28 -6.32 7.53
C GLU A 19 6.93 -6.77 6.99
N VAL A 20 6.84 -8.04 6.57
CA VAL A 20 5.62 -8.61 5.96
C VAL A 20 4.44 -8.61 6.92
N ASP A 21 4.66 -8.90 8.21
CA ASP A 21 3.60 -8.91 9.22
C ASP A 21 2.95 -7.53 9.35
N LEU A 22 3.74 -6.46 9.28
CA LEU A 22 3.23 -5.08 9.31
C LEU A 22 2.47 -4.71 8.03
N LEU A 23 2.82 -5.30 6.88
CA LEU A 23 2.05 -5.10 5.65
C LEU A 23 0.70 -5.80 5.72
N LEU A 24 0.66 -6.99 6.32
CA LEU A 24 -0.57 -7.77 6.53
C LEU A 24 -1.50 -7.06 7.52
N ASP A 25 -0.96 -6.53 8.63
CA ASP A 25 -1.69 -5.66 9.56
C ASP A 25 -2.29 -4.45 8.81
N GLY A 26 -1.58 -3.91 7.82
CA GLY A 26 -2.03 -2.76 7.02
C GLY A 26 -3.30 -3.01 6.20
N ILE A 27 -3.66 -4.27 5.98
CA ILE A 27 -4.91 -4.69 5.32
C ILE A 27 -5.86 -5.43 6.27
N ASP A 28 -5.63 -5.41 7.59
CA ASP A 28 -6.61 -5.91 8.55
C ASP A 28 -7.72 -4.85 8.77
N PRO A 29 -9.00 -5.17 8.49
CA PRO A 29 -10.12 -4.27 8.77
C PRO A 29 -10.18 -3.74 10.21
N TYR A 30 -9.67 -4.51 11.17
CA TYR A 30 -9.69 -4.23 12.61
C TYR A 30 -8.42 -3.53 13.11
N GLU A 31 -7.46 -3.23 12.23
CA GLU A 31 -6.23 -2.55 12.62
C GLU A 31 -6.52 -1.15 13.17
N VAL A 32 -5.81 -0.80 14.24
CA VAL A 32 -5.98 0.45 14.98
C VAL A 32 -4.99 1.50 14.50
N PRO A 33 -5.33 2.80 14.52
CA PRO A 33 -4.38 3.85 14.16
C PRO A 33 -3.16 3.85 15.09
N ARG A 34 -1.97 3.67 14.52
CA ARG A 34 -0.70 3.67 15.25
C ARG A 34 0.46 4.02 14.33
N LEU A 35 1.61 4.35 14.93
CA LEU A 35 2.87 4.55 14.23
C LEU A 35 3.90 3.57 14.78
N GLU A 36 4.62 2.91 13.87
CA GLU A 36 5.67 1.96 14.21
C GLU A 36 6.93 2.24 13.40
N VAL A 37 8.10 2.18 14.03
CA VAL A 37 9.40 2.39 13.37
C VAL A 37 10.20 1.12 13.49
N VAL A 38 10.50 0.50 12.34
CA VAL A 38 11.33 -0.70 12.26
C VAL A 38 12.52 -0.43 11.35
N GLY A 39 13.70 -0.43 11.96
CA GLY A 39 14.94 -0.07 11.27
C GLY A 39 14.87 1.33 10.66
N LYS A 40 14.83 1.40 9.33
CA LYS A 40 14.79 2.64 8.53
C LYS A 40 13.41 2.96 7.98
N ASN A 41 12.43 2.10 8.25
CA ASN A 41 11.07 2.22 7.72
C ASN A 41 10.13 2.66 8.84
N THR A 42 9.23 3.59 8.51
CA THR A 42 8.14 4.01 9.38
C THR A 42 6.82 3.56 8.79
N TYR A 43 6.02 2.87 9.59
CA TYR A 43 4.71 2.34 9.25
C TYR A 43 3.66 3.18 9.96
N ILE A 44 2.77 3.80 9.19
CA ILE A 44 1.72 4.67 9.69
C ILE A 44 0.39 4.01 9.34
N PHE A 45 -0.21 3.39 10.35
CA PHE A 45 -1.53 2.81 10.29
C PHE A 45 -2.53 3.92 10.62
N THR A 46 -3.42 4.21 9.68
CA THR A 46 -4.48 5.19 9.87
C THR A 46 -5.73 4.76 9.13
N ARG A 47 -6.79 5.58 9.17
CA ARG A 47 -8.05 5.29 8.50
C ARG A 47 -8.51 6.48 7.67
N PHE A 48 -9.19 6.19 6.57
CA PHE A 48 -9.84 7.21 5.74
C PHE A 48 -11.35 6.96 5.69
N PRO A 49 -12.16 8.02 5.59
CA PRO A 49 -13.60 7.87 5.41
C PRO A 49 -13.92 7.36 4.00
N GLN A 50 -14.86 6.43 3.90
CA GLN A 50 -15.43 5.93 2.65
C GLN A 50 -16.95 5.89 2.75
N GLU A 51 -17.62 6.36 1.70
CA GLU A 51 -19.07 6.25 1.59
C GLU A 51 -19.47 4.87 1.07
N LEU A 52 -20.27 4.15 1.86
CA LEU A 52 -20.82 2.84 1.50
C LEU A 52 -22.32 2.83 1.78
N LYS A 53 -23.15 2.78 0.72
CA LYS A 53 -24.62 2.66 0.80
C LYS A 53 -25.24 3.67 1.80
N ASP A 54 -24.95 4.95 1.60
CA ASP A 54 -25.43 6.07 2.43
C ASP A 54 -24.92 6.07 3.88
N GLN A 55 -23.86 5.31 4.18
CA GLN A 55 -23.16 5.34 5.46
C GLN A 55 -21.69 5.69 5.24
N THR A 56 -21.19 6.64 6.05
CA THR A 56 -19.76 6.89 6.15
C THR A 56 -19.12 5.85 7.05
N ILE A 57 -18.34 4.95 6.46
CA ILE A 57 -17.47 4.01 7.18
C ILE A 57 -16.02 4.51 7.16
N THR A 58 -15.15 3.88 7.95
CA THR A 58 -13.71 4.14 7.87
C THR A 58 -12.98 2.88 7.45
N MET A 59 -12.04 2.99 6.51
CA MET A 59 -11.20 1.90 6.04
C MET A 59 -9.75 2.09 6.45
N PRO A 60 -9.02 1.01 6.76
CA PRO A 60 -7.61 1.09 7.07
C PRO A 60 -6.80 1.51 5.84
N VAL A 61 -5.76 2.29 6.08
CA VAL A 61 -4.70 2.59 5.12
C VAL A 61 -3.37 2.60 5.85
N LEU A 62 -2.41 1.90 5.25
CA LEU A 62 -1.03 1.88 5.69
C LEU A 62 -0.19 2.77 4.78
N PHE A 63 0.58 3.67 5.37
CA PHE A 63 1.69 4.33 4.70
C PHE A 63 3.00 3.75 5.22
N VAL A 64 3.88 3.35 4.30
CA VAL A 64 5.24 2.96 4.63
C VAL A 64 6.18 4.05 4.10
N VAL A 65 6.83 4.76 5.01
CA VAL A 65 7.84 5.76 4.69
C VAL A 65 9.21 5.12 4.85
N SER A 66 9.92 4.96 3.75
CA SER A 66 11.29 4.48 3.69
C SER A 66 12.23 5.60 3.23
N GLU A 67 13.53 5.39 3.30
CA GLU A 67 14.55 6.35 2.86
C GLU A 67 14.42 6.71 1.36
N ARG A 68 13.83 5.81 0.56
CA ARG A 68 13.82 5.91 -0.91
C ARG A 68 12.44 6.00 -1.53
N PHE A 69 11.39 5.69 -0.78
CA PHE A 69 10.04 5.63 -1.31
C PHE A 69 9.02 5.83 -0.19
N ILE A 70 7.81 6.19 -0.60
CA ILE A 70 6.61 6.10 0.21
C ILE A 70 5.69 5.11 -0.48
N ALA A 71 5.26 4.08 0.24
CA ALA A 71 4.25 3.15 -0.23
C ALA A 71 2.93 3.44 0.49
N THR A 72 1.82 3.27 -0.22
CA THR A 72 0.47 3.34 0.35
C THR A 72 -0.26 2.05 0.03
N ILE A 73 -0.84 1.42 1.04
CA ILE A 73 -1.52 0.13 0.96
C ILE A 73 -2.90 0.30 1.61
N CYS A 74 -3.96 -0.12 0.94
CA CYS A 74 -5.32 -0.06 1.48
C CYS A 74 -6.20 -1.16 0.87
N ILE A 75 -7.29 -1.47 1.57
CA ILE A 75 -8.35 -2.34 1.06
C ILE A 75 -9.32 -1.51 0.25
N GLY A 76 -9.63 -1.97 -0.96
CA GLY A 76 -10.59 -1.33 -1.86
C GLY A 76 -10.13 0.01 -2.44
N ASP A 77 -11.07 0.67 -3.12
CA ASP A 77 -10.84 1.94 -3.79
C ASP A 77 -10.60 3.06 -2.77
N ALA A 78 -9.51 3.81 -2.98
CA ALA A 78 -9.16 4.97 -2.18
C ALA A 78 -9.07 6.22 -3.08
N PRO A 79 -10.20 6.88 -3.41
CA PRO A 79 -10.24 8.03 -4.32
C PRO A 79 -9.36 9.20 -3.86
N PHE A 80 -9.17 9.37 -2.55
CA PHE A 80 -8.30 10.40 -2.01
C PHE A 80 -6.84 10.23 -2.47
N LEU A 81 -6.43 9.01 -2.84
CA LEU A 81 -5.10 8.75 -3.37
C LEU A 81 -4.90 9.28 -4.79
N GLU A 82 -5.96 9.48 -5.56
CA GLU A 82 -5.84 10.06 -6.91
C GLU A 82 -5.25 11.47 -6.88
N VAL A 83 -5.51 12.23 -5.80
CA VAL A 83 -4.99 13.58 -5.62
C VAL A 83 -3.45 13.57 -5.56
N PHE A 84 -2.86 12.55 -4.93
CA PHE A 84 -1.41 12.38 -4.89
C PHE A 84 -0.84 11.87 -6.21
N SER A 85 -1.62 11.13 -7.00
CA SER A 85 -1.18 10.62 -8.30
C SER A 85 -1.18 11.67 -9.42
N LYS A 86 -2.08 12.66 -9.37
CA LYS A 86 -2.28 13.62 -10.47
C LYS A 86 -1.29 14.79 -10.45
N ASN A 87 -0.59 15.05 -9.34
CA ASN A 87 0.16 16.29 -9.18
C ASN A 87 1.66 16.24 -9.47
N GLU A 88 2.45 15.18 -9.24
CA GLU A 88 3.89 15.25 -9.60
C GLU A 88 4.53 13.94 -10.08
N LYS A 89 5.39 14.12 -11.09
CA LYS A 89 6.28 13.14 -11.72
C LYS A 89 7.08 12.38 -10.64
N ASN A 90 7.05 11.04 -10.70
CA ASN A 90 7.88 10.10 -9.93
C ASN A 90 7.37 9.63 -8.56
N HIS A 91 6.16 9.09 -8.50
CA HIS A 91 5.84 8.10 -7.48
C HIS A 91 5.42 6.80 -8.15
N LEU A 92 6.17 5.72 -7.87
CA LEU A 92 5.90 4.36 -8.33
C LEU A 92 4.57 3.88 -7.71
N LEU A 93 3.46 4.36 -8.25
CA LEU A 93 2.15 3.77 -8.06
C LEU A 93 2.03 2.71 -9.14
N GLN A 94 2.33 1.45 -8.80
CA GLN A 94 1.99 0.34 -9.68
C GLN A 94 0.46 0.23 -9.73
N HIS A 95 -0.12 0.90 -10.72
CA HIS A 95 -1.47 0.67 -11.20
C HIS A 95 -1.43 -0.68 -11.93
N LYS A 96 -2.10 -1.69 -11.38
CA LYS A 96 -2.18 -3.04 -11.96
C LYS A 96 -2.93 -2.95 -13.29
N GLN A 97 -2.21 -2.69 -14.38
CA GLN A 97 -2.68 -3.02 -15.72
C GLN A 97 -2.22 -4.44 -16.07
N THR A 98 -3.22 -5.19 -16.47
CA THR A 98 -3.28 -6.61 -16.79
C THR A 98 -2.24 -7.10 -17.81
N LYS A 99 -1.72 -8.33 -17.56
CA LYS A 99 -1.10 -9.35 -18.44
C LYS A 99 0.44 -9.49 -18.47
N PRO A 100 0.97 -10.75 -18.45
CA PRO A 100 2.38 -11.04 -18.23
C PRO A 100 3.18 -11.04 -19.54
N PHE A 101 4.36 -10.45 -19.52
CA PHE A 101 5.42 -10.76 -20.48
C PHE A 101 6.72 -10.99 -19.72
N LEU A 102 7.03 -12.27 -19.48
CA LEU A 102 8.34 -12.70 -19.04
C LEU A 102 9.16 -13.00 -20.29
N ASN A 103 10.26 -12.29 -20.50
CA ASN A 103 11.31 -12.73 -21.42
C ASN A 103 12.66 -12.43 -20.78
N PHE A 104 13.35 -13.48 -20.32
CA PHE A 104 14.72 -13.39 -19.86
C PHE A 104 15.66 -13.57 -21.05
N TYR A 105 16.59 -12.63 -21.23
CA TYR A 105 17.84 -12.90 -21.93
C TYR A 105 18.99 -12.56 -20.99
N SER A 106 19.72 -13.59 -20.56
CA SER A 106 21.08 -13.48 -20.04
C SER A 106 22.05 -13.63 -21.21
N LYS A 107 23.10 -12.81 -21.24
CA LYS A 107 24.37 -13.18 -21.89
C LYS A 107 25.18 -14.06 -20.96
#